data_AF-A0A353EUY0-F1
#
_entry.id   AF-A0A353EUY0-F1
#
_cell.length_a   1.000
_cell.length_b   1.000
_cell.length_c   1.000
_cell.angle_alpha   90.00
_cell.angle_beta   90.00
_cell.angle_gamma   90.00
#
_symmetry.space_group_name_H-M   'P 1'
#
loop_
_entity.id
_entity.type
_entity.pdbx_description
1 polymer ?
#
loop_
_entity_poly.entity_id
_entity_poly.type
_entity_poly.pdbx_seq_one_letter_code
_entity_poly.pdbx_strand_id
1 'polypeptide(L)'
;MNKKQLTTIFLSLCFFLAHSETTANAKDKENFQGEMSFLSEAYFKLEKLSKNPKQNQSPILENIKLMEDILKNISRVNKDKNLTKPLQTLSYKIKDLKKTSAADEPEKFQKNLNQIYSTCFSCHFTHWGTDY
;
A
#
# COMPACT_ATOMS: atom_id res chain seq x y z
N MET A 1 11.19 -3.32 -22.47
CA MET A 1 10.81 -2.80 -21.14
C MET A 1 11.57 -3.56 -20.06
N ASN A 2 12.18 -2.86 -19.09
CA ASN A 2 12.92 -3.51 -17.98
C ASN A 2 11.91 -4.06 -16.94
N LYS A 3 12.20 -5.23 -16.32
CA LYS A 3 11.35 -5.89 -15.31
C LYS A 3 10.84 -4.94 -14.22
N LYS A 4 11.65 -3.95 -13.80
CA LYS A 4 11.25 -2.93 -12.80
C LYS A 4 10.15 -1.98 -13.28
N GLN A 5 10.08 -1.66 -14.58
CA GLN A 5 9.02 -0.81 -15.13
C GLN A 5 7.68 -1.55 -15.25
N LEU A 6 7.73 -2.86 -15.51
CA LEU A 6 6.53 -3.71 -15.56
C LEU A 6 5.85 -3.84 -14.19
N THR A 7 6.62 -4.01 -13.11
CA THR A 7 6.06 -4.11 -11.75
C THR A 7 5.39 -2.81 -11.32
N THR A 8 5.99 -1.65 -11.63
CA THR A 8 5.41 -0.33 -11.32
C THR A 8 4.13 -0.06 -12.11
N ILE A 9 4.09 -0.40 -13.41
CA ILE A 9 2.90 -0.22 -14.25
C ILE A 9 1.77 -1.17 -13.79
N PHE A 10 2.09 -2.44 -13.51
CA PHE A 10 1.11 -3.44 -13.06
C PHE A 10 0.50 -3.08 -11.70
N LEU A 11 1.31 -2.58 -10.75
CA LEU A 11 0.82 -2.11 -9.45
C LEU A 11 -0.04 -0.87 -9.59
N SER A 12 0.38 0.15 -10.33
CA SER A 12 -0.46 1.33 -10.58
C SER A 12 -1.78 0.97 -11.26
N LEU A 13 -1.80 -0.03 -12.15
CA LEU A 13 -3.03 -0.60 -12.74
C LEU A 13 -3.87 -1.39 -11.72
N CYS A 14 -3.25 -2.20 -10.86
CA CYS A 14 -3.90 -2.89 -9.74
C CYS A 14 -4.39 -1.95 -8.63
N PHE A 15 -3.98 -0.68 -8.60
CA PHE A 15 -4.51 0.33 -7.68
C PHE A 15 -5.55 1.23 -8.38
N PHE A 16 -5.39 1.49 -9.68
CA PHE A 16 -6.30 2.27 -10.52
C PHE A 16 -7.61 1.52 -10.86
N LEU A 17 -7.55 0.21 -11.13
CA LEU A 17 -8.74 -0.57 -11.51
C LEU A 17 -9.57 -1.05 -10.29
N ALA A 18 -9.45 -0.37 -9.13
CA ALA A 18 -10.20 -0.67 -7.89
C ALA A 18 -11.64 -0.25 -8.02
N HIS A 19 -12.35 -0.93 -8.92
CA HIS A 19 -13.62 -0.50 -9.46
C HIS A 19 -14.83 -1.28 -8.91
N SER A 20 -14.66 -2.33 -8.11
CA SER A 20 -15.77 -3.27 -7.88
C SER A 20 -16.23 -3.51 -6.45
N GLU A 21 -15.51 -3.12 -5.39
CA GLU A 21 -15.76 -3.77 -4.09
C GLU A 21 -16.52 -2.95 -3.04
N THR A 22 -16.53 -1.62 -3.11
CA THR A 22 -17.30 -0.86 -2.12
C THR A 22 -18.77 -0.77 -2.55
N THR A 23 -19.70 -1.14 -1.67
CA THR A 23 -21.15 -0.91 -1.83
C THR A 23 -21.54 0.55 -1.59
N ALA A 24 -20.56 1.44 -1.57
CA ALA A 24 -20.73 2.84 -1.21
C ALA A 24 -21.25 3.67 -2.41
N ASN A 25 -21.76 4.86 -2.12
CA ASN A 25 -22.16 5.82 -3.16
C ASN A 25 -20.94 6.21 -4.04
N ALA A 26 -21.20 6.84 -5.20
CA ALA A 26 -20.15 7.18 -6.16
C ALA A 26 -18.98 7.99 -5.55
N LYS A 27 -19.27 8.94 -4.65
CA LYS A 27 -18.26 9.76 -3.98
C LYS A 27 -17.35 8.95 -3.06
N ASP A 28 -17.91 8.00 -2.32
CA ASP A 28 -17.11 7.12 -1.44
C ASP A 28 -16.28 6.12 -2.25
N LYS A 29 -16.75 5.70 -3.42
CA LYS A 29 -15.96 4.91 -4.39
C LYS A 29 -14.77 5.70 -4.92
N GLU A 30 -14.99 6.93 -5.39
CA GLU A 30 -13.92 7.82 -5.88
C GLU A 30 -12.89 8.12 -4.78
N ASN A 31 -13.36 8.40 -3.55
CA ASN A 31 -12.47 8.60 -2.41
C ASN A 31 -11.63 7.36 -2.11
N PHE A 32 -12.26 6.17 -2.09
CA PHE A 32 -11.55 4.91 -1.86
C PHE A 32 -10.46 4.69 -2.92
N GLN A 33 -10.76 4.93 -4.20
CA GLN A 33 -9.82 4.81 -5.31
C GLN A 33 -8.65 5.81 -5.23
N GLY A 34 -8.96 7.07 -4.91
CA GLY A 34 -7.95 8.11 -4.72
C GLY A 34 -6.98 7.75 -3.59
N GLU A 35 -7.51 7.33 -2.45
CA GLU A 35 -6.69 6.92 -1.30
C GLU A 35 -5.85 5.68 -1.61
N MET A 36 -6.40 4.68 -2.31
CA MET A 36 -5.64 3.52 -2.77
C MET A 36 -4.50 3.91 -3.72
N SER A 37 -4.73 4.90 -4.59
CA SER A 37 -3.68 5.45 -5.48
C SER A 37 -2.58 6.16 -4.69
N PHE A 38 -2.94 6.98 -3.70
CA PHE A 38 -1.96 7.63 -2.82
C PHE A 38 -1.17 6.62 -1.98
N LEU A 39 -1.79 5.52 -1.55
CA LEU A 39 -1.11 4.45 -0.82
C LEU A 39 -0.01 3.81 -1.67
N SER A 40 -0.30 3.56 -2.96
CA SER A 40 0.64 3.03 -3.94
C SER A 40 1.83 3.98 -4.15
N GLU A 41 1.56 5.27 -4.33
CA GLU A 41 2.61 6.29 -4.50
C GLU A 41 3.53 6.36 -3.28
N ALA A 42 2.95 6.41 -2.07
CA ALA A 42 3.71 6.43 -0.82
C ALA A 42 4.59 5.18 -0.66
N TYR A 43 4.08 3.99 -1.02
CA TYR A 43 4.85 2.75 -1.03
C TYR A 43 6.06 2.84 -1.98
N PHE A 44 5.87 3.26 -3.23
CA PHE A 44 6.98 3.39 -4.18
C PHE A 44 8.01 4.44 -3.75
N LYS A 45 7.56 5.53 -3.13
CA LYS A 45 8.46 6.53 -2.57
C LYS A 45 9.30 5.93 -1.45
N LEU A 46 8.71 5.13 -0.56
CA LEU A 46 9.43 4.39 0.47
C LEU A 46 10.48 3.42 -0.11
N GLU A 47 10.14 2.66 -1.15
CA GLU A 47 11.08 1.76 -1.83
C GLU A 47 12.28 2.51 -2.45
N LYS A 48 12.06 3.74 -2.94
CA LYS A 48 13.16 4.57 -3.45
C LYS A 48 14.03 5.12 -2.32
N LEU A 49 13.39 5.64 -1.27
CA LEU A 49 14.08 6.25 -0.14
C LEU A 49 14.91 5.23 0.66
N SER A 50 14.42 3.99 0.78
CA SER A 50 15.08 2.90 1.52
C SER A 50 16.42 2.47 0.93
N LYS A 51 16.76 2.90 -0.29
CA LYS A 51 18.08 2.65 -0.90
C LYS A 51 19.21 3.43 -0.24
N ASN A 52 18.90 4.58 0.37
CA ASN A 52 19.86 5.43 1.09
C ASN A 52 19.28 5.82 2.46
N PRO A 53 19.06 4.86 3.36
CA PRO A 53 18.18 5.06 4.51
C PRO A 53 18.75 6.05 5.54
N LYS A 54 20.08 6.16 5.66
CA LYS A 54 20.75 7.13 6.54
C LYS A 54 20.47 8.59 6.13
N GLN A 55 20.43 8.87 4.83
CA GLN A 55 20.15 10.22 4.30
C GLN A 55 18.64 10.52 4.27
N ASN A 56 17.82 9.46 4.26
CA ASN A 56 16.39 9.56 4.04
C ASN A 56 15.55 9.20 5.28
N GLN A 57 16.12 9.18 6.48
CA GLN A 57 15.41 8.72 7.67
C GLN A 57 14.12 9.53 7.94
N SER A 58 14.17 10.86 7.91
CA SER A 58 12.97 11.69 8.10
C SER A 58 11.93 11.48 6.97
N PRO A 59 12.31 11.57 5.67
CA PRO A 59 11.39 11.25 4.58
C PRO A 59 10.77 9.85 4.67
N ILE A 60 11.52 8.84 5.14
CA ILE A 60 11.01 7.48 5.34
C ILE A 60 9.90 7.49 6.41
N LEU A 61 10.16 8.08 7.57
CA LEU A 61 9.18 8.13 8.66
C LEU A 61 7.93 8.93 8.27
N GLU A 62 8.09 10.03 7.55
CA GLU A 62 7.00 10.83 7.00
C GLU A 62 6.13 10.01 6.03
N ASN A 63 6.73 9.24 5.12
CA ASN A 63 5.97 8.41 4.20
C ASN A 63 5.27 7.24 4.90
N ILE A 64 5.89 6.63 5.92
CA ILE A 64 5.22 5.60 6.72
C ILE A 64 3.98 6.18 7.41
N LYS A 65 4.10 7.36 8.02
CA LYS A 65 2.95 8.05 8.64
C LYS A 65 1.86 8.38 7.62
N LEU A 66 2.24 8.88 6.44
CA LEU A 66 1.30 9.15 5.35
C LEU A 66 0.52 7.88 4.97
N MET A 67 1.18 6.73 4.86
CA MET A 67 0.47 5.47 4.58
C MET A 67 -0.47 5.05 5.73
N GLU A 68 -0.12 5.29 6.99
CA GLU A 68 -1.02 5.05 8.14
C GLU A 68 -2.29 5.91 8.03
N ASP A 69 -2.13 7.20 7.69
CA ASP A 69 -3.24 8.15 7.55
C ASP A 69 -4.15 7.79 6.36
N ILE A 70 -3.56 7.42 5.22
CA ILE A 70 -4.28 6.93 4.03
C ILE A 70 -5.08 5.66 4.37
N LEU A 71 -4.48 4.67 5.04
CA LEU A 71 -5.19 3.45 5.44
C LEU A 71 -6.36 3.72 6.39
N LYS A 72 -6.22 4.72 7.27
CA LYS A 72 -7.32 5.15 8.15
C LYS A 72 -8.47 5.74 7.33
N ASN A 73 -8.18 6.53 6.30
CA ASN A 73 -9.19 7.05 5.39
C ASN A 73 -9.88 5.95 4.59
N ILE A 74 -9.11 5.02 4.00
CA ILE A 74 -9.63 3.84 3.29
C ILE A 74 -10.57 3.05 4.20
N SER A 75 -10.14 2.75 5.42
CA SER A 75 -10.93 1.98 6.38
C SER A 75 -12.23 2.68 6.79
N ARG A 76 -12.24 4.03 6.84
CA ARG A 76 -13.42 4.83 7.17
C ARG A 76 -14.49 4.77 6.08
N VAL A 77 -14.07 4.81 4.81
CA VAL A 77 -14.99 4.81 3.66
C VAL A 77 -15.31 3.39 3.15
N ASN A 78 -14.49 2.40 3.49
CA ASN A 78 -14.73 1.00 3.17
C ASN A 78 -16.04 0.51 3.79
N LYS A 79 -16.91 -0.08 2.94
CA LYS A 79 -18.15 -0.75 3.35
C LYS A 79 -18.13 -2.25 3.08
N ASP A 80 -17.08 -2.75 2.42
CA ASP A 80 -16.93 -4.17 2.15
C ASP A 80 -16.35 -4.89 3.37
N LYS A 81 -17.10 -5.87 3.88
CA LYS A 81 -16.67 -6.73 4.99
C LYS A 81 -15.50 -7.62 4.57
N ASN A 82 -15.42 -8.02 3.31
CA ASN A 82 -14.35 -8.86 2.78
C ASN A 82 -13.00 -8.11 2.80
N LEU A 83 -13.02 -6.79 2.62
CA LEU A 83 -11.83 -5.94 2.68
C LEU A 83 -11.39 -5.56 4.09
N THR A 84 -12.22 -5.76 5.11
CA THR A 84 -11.91 -5.34 6.49
C THR A 84 -10.65 -6.03 7.04
N LYS A 85 -10.54 -7.36 6.86
CA LYS A 85 -9.40 -8.14 7.37
C LYS A 85 -8.10 -7.87 6.56
N PRO A 86 -8.12 -7.79 5.22
CA PRO A 86 -6.96 -7.31 4.45
C PRO A 86 -6.46 -5.93 4.88
N LEU A 87 -7.35 -4.95 5.07
CA LEU A 87 -6.98 -3.59 5.50
C LEU A 87 -6.37 -3.57 6.91
N GLN A 88 -6.91 -4.34 7.85
CA GLN A 88 -6.32 -4.51 9.18
C GLN A 88 -4.92 -5.13 9.11
N THR A 89 -4.77 -6.19 8.31
CA THR A 89 -3.48 -6.85 8.09
C THR A 89 -2.44 -5.87 7.55
N LEU A 90 -2.83 -5.09 6.54
CA LEU A 90 -1.99 -4.04 5.96
C LEU A 90 -1.60 -2.99 7.00
N SER A 91 -2.55 -2.53 7.82
CA SER A 91 -2.26 -1.59 8.93
C SER A 91 -1.24 -2.14 9.92
N TYR A 92 -1.32 -3.43 10.30
CA TYR A 92 -0.32 -4.05 11.17
C TYR A 92 1.07 -4.07 10.51
N LYS A 93 1.16 -4.39 9.22
CA LYS A 93 2.44 -4.39 8.49
C LYS A 93 3.09 -3.03 8.40
N ILE A 94 2.31 -1.96 8.21
CA ILE A 94 2.84 -0.59 8.22
C ILE A 94 3.35 -0.19 9.60
N LYS A 95 2.64 -0.58 10.67
CA LYS A 95 3.12 -0.37 12.04
C LYS A 95 4.41 -1.13 12.34
N ASP A 96 4.56 -2.34 11.84
CA ASP A 96 5.79 -3.12 11.99
C ASP A 96 6.96 -2.52 11.19
N LEU A 97 6.68 -1.99 10.00
CA LEU A 97 7.66 -1.22 9.22
C LEU A 97 8.13 0.01 10.00
N LYS A 98 7.22 0.76 10.64
CA LYS A 98 7.53 1.94 11.45
C LYS A 98 8.46 1.65 12.64
N LYS A 99 8.31 0.47 13.25
CA LYS A 99 9.16 0.02 14.37
C LYS A 99 10.56 -0.42 13.93
N THR A 100 10.78 -0.59 12.62
CA THR A 100 12.04 -1.07 12.06
C THR A 100 12.82 0.13 11.51
N SER A 101 14.03 0.35 12.02
CA SER A 101 14.89 1.39 11.48
C SER A 101 15.43 0.97 10.12
N ALA A 102 15.14 1.74 9.06
CA ALA A 102 15.70 1.47 7.74
C ALA A 102 17.24 1.61 7.72
N ALA A 103 17.80 2.42 8.63
CA ALA A 103 19.24 2.67 8.71
C ALA A 103 19.98 1.58 9.49
N ASP A 104 19.36 1.06 10.56
CA ASP A 104 19.99 0.09 11.47
C ASP A 104 19.64 -1.36 11.12
N GLU A 105 18.46 -1.60 10.55
CA GLU A 105 17.96 -2.92 10.21
C GLU A 105 17.46 -2.99 8.73
N PRO A 106 18.30 -2.67 7.73
CA PRO A 106 17.86 -2.51 6.34
C PRO A 106 17.23 -3.77 5.73
N GLU A 107 17.74 -4.96 6.06
CA GLU A 107 17.18 -6.23 5.55
C GLU A 107 15.79 -6.50 6.12
N LYS A 108 15.58 -6.25 7.41
CA LYS A 108 14.29 -6.40 8.07
C LYS A 108 13.31 -5.33 7.58
N PHE A 109 13.79 -4.11 7.35
CA PHE A 109 13.00 -3.04 6.75
C PHE A 109 12.51 -3.43 5.34
N GLN A 110 13.41 -3.94 4.50
CA GLN A 110 13.06 -4.42 3.16
C GLN A 110 12.10 -5.63 3.21
N LYS A 111 12.30 -6.55 4.15
CA LYS A 111 11.37 -7.66 4.38
C LYS A 111 9.96 -7.15 4.72
N ASN A 112 9.86 -6.15 5.59
CA ASN A 112 8.57 -5.54 5.94
C ASN A 112 7.91 -4.82 4.75
N LEU A 113 8.70 -4.10 3.93
CA LEU A 113 8.20 -3.53 2.67
C LEU A 113 7.65 -4.60 1.73
N ASN A 114 8.38 -5.71 1.54
CA ASN A 114 7.93 -6.81 0.70
C ASN A 114 6.65 -7.48 1.23
N GLN A 115 6.46 -7.53 2.55
CA GLN A 115 5.23 -8.03 3.17
C GLN A 115 4.03 -7.12 2.92
N ILE A 116 4.22 -5.80 2.95
CA ILE A 116 3.20 -4.82 2.57
C ILE A 116 2.78 -5.06 1.12
N TYR A 117 3.76 -5.13 0.20
CA TYR A 117 3.51 -5.41 -1.21
C TYR A 117 2.74 -6.73 -1.42
N SER A 118 3.18 -7.81 -0.77
CA SER A 118 2.54 -9.13 -0.89
C SER A 118 1.11 -9.12 -0.36
N THR A 119 0.83 -8.34 0.69
CA THR A 119 -0.53 -8.18 1.25
C THR A 119 -1.43 -7.47 0.24
N CYS A 120 -0.96 -6.36 -0.35
CA CYS A 120 -1.70 -5.65 -1.38
C CYS A 120 -1.95 -6.54 -2.59
N PHE A 121 -0.91 -7.20 -3.12
CA PHE A 121 -1.01 -8.10 -4.27
C PHE A 121 -2.02 -9.23 -4.03
N SER A 122 -1.97 -9.89 -2.87
CA SER A 122 -2.90 -10.99 -2.56
C SER A 122 -4.34 -10.51 -2.47
N CYS A 123 -4.56 -9.32 -1.90
CA CYS A 123 -5.87 -8.68 -1.86
C CYS A 123 -6.38 -8.43 -3.29
N HIS A 124 -5.61 -7.74 -4.12
CA HIS A 124 -6.01 -7.44 -5.50
C HIS A 124 -6.24 -8.71 -6.34
N PHE A 125 -5.41 -9.74 -6.17
CA PHE A 125 -5.58 -11.01 -6.87
C PHE A 125 -6.87 -11.74 -6.47
N THR A 126 -7.16 -11.81 -5.16
CA THR A 126 -8.36 -12.49 -4.65
C THR A 126 -9.64 -11.82 -5.14
N HIS A 127 -9.61 -10.50 -5.22
CA HIS A 127 -10.78 -9.68 -5.44
C HIS A 127 -11.01 -9.34 -6.92
N TRP A 128 -9.97 -9.35 -7.77
CA TRP A 128 -10.08 -9.00 -9.20
C TRP A 128 -9.59 -10.10 -10.16
N GLY A 129 -8.94 -11.15 -9.66
CA GLY A 129 -8.38 -12.23 -10.48
C GLY A 129 -9.39 -13.28 -10.93
N THR A 130 -10.69 -13.06 -10.75
CA THR A 130 -11.75 -14.08 -10.93
C THR A 130 -12.74 -13.81 -12.06
N ASP A 131 -12.60 -12.71 -12.81
CA ASP A 131 -13.46 -12.39 -13.97
C ASP A 131 -12.78 -12.59 -15.34
N TYR A 132 -11.73 -13.43 -15.41
CA TYR A 132 -11.06 -13.84 -16.65
C TYR A 132 -11.17 -15.35 -16.89
#